data_AF-A0A7S2TPI3-F1
#
_entry.id   AF-A0A7S2TPI3-F1
#
_cell.length_a   1.000
_cell.length_b   1.000
_cell.length_c   1.000
_cell.angle_alpha   90.00
_cell.angle_beta   90.00
_cell.angle_gamma   90.00
#
_symmetry.space_group_name_H-M   'P 1'
#
loop_
_entity.id
_entity.type
_entity.pdbx_description
1 polymer ?
#
loop_
_entity_poly.entity_id
_entity_poly.type
_entity_poly.pdbx_seq_one_letter_code
_entity_poly.pdbx_strand_id
1 'polypeptide(L)'
;AILVGRNIGKRIASYGGAALIIDYGEEETSSTVRALSGKRSNLGRGHTECLPVITSPGEVDITADVHFGALGEALTYASGPDSVSIHPLTTQAYLLTELMDTKILDYMRIMRQGYFEGMPKEDEEVYHLAPLVESKGMGSLFKCMCAAPAAYGQPVGWRWRDKLMEIEKMSGQRR
;
A
#
# COMPACT_ATOMS: atom_id res chain seq x y z
N ALA A 1 -7.95 -12.87 6.05
CA ALA A 1 -8.41 -11.87 5.05
C ALA A 1 -9.69 -12.31 4.30
N ILE A 2 -9.73 -13.49 3.65
CA ILE A 2 -10.82 -13.89 2.73
C ILE A 2 -12.24 -13.78 3.31
N LEU A 3 -12.50 -14.34 4.49
CA LEU A 3 -13.85 -14.27 5.10
C LEU A 3 -14.29 -12.83 5.38
N VAL A 4 -13.34 -11.99 5.83
CA VAL A 4 -13.59 -10.56 6.06
C VAL A 4 -13.89 -9.86 4.73
N GLY A 5 -13.13 -10.15 3.67
CA GLY A 5 -13.38 -9.66 2.32
C GLY A 5 -14.80 -9.96 1.84
N ARG A 6 -15.27 -11.21 2.01
CA ARG A 6 -16.65 -11.60 1.67
C ARG A 6 -17.70 -10.79 2.44
N ASN A 7 -17.48 -10.58 3.73
CA ASN A 7 -18.40 -9.80 4.56
C ASN A 7 -18.43 -8.32 4.16
N ILE A 8 -17.28 -7.74 3.81
CA ILE A 8 -17.17 -6.37 3.29
C ILE A 8 -17.91 -6.28 1.96
N GLY A 9 -17.64 -7.19 1.02
CA GLY A 9 -18.30 -7.24 -0.28
C GLY A 9 -19.82 -7.28 -0.17
N LYS A 10 -20.35 -8.20 0.65
CA LYS A 10 -21.78 -8.31 0.92
C LYS A 10 -22.37 -7.01 1.50
N ARG A 11 -21.65 -6.32 2.39
CA ARG A 11 -22.09 -5.04 2.96
C ARG A 11 -22.15 -3.95 1.90
N ILE A 12 -21.12 -3.83 1.06
CA ILE A 12 -21.09 -2.86 -0.04
C ILE A 12 -22.25 -3.13 -1.01
N ALA A 13 -22.48 -4.38 -1.37
CA ALA A 13 -23.57 -4.76 -2.28
C ALA A 13 -24.96 -4.45 -1.70
N SER A 14 -25.15 -4.68 -0.38
CA SER A 14 -26.47 -4.53 0.26
C SER A 14 -26.80 -3.08 0.63
N TYR A 15 -25.79 -2.27 0.97
CA TYR A 15 -25.98 -0.96 1.59
C TYR A 15 -25.20 0.19 0.92
N GLY A 16 -24.43 -0.10 -0.13
CA GLY A 16 -23.48 0.85 -0.72
C GLY A 16 -22.25 1.10 0.16
N GLY A 17 -21.53 2.18 -0.12
CA GLY A 17 -20.27 2.54 0.55
C GLY A 17 -19.05 2.13 -0.26
N ALA A 18 -17.87 2.12 0.36
CA ALA A 18 -16.63 1.66 -0.29
C ALA A 18 -15.68 1.07 0.74
N ALA A 19 -14.72 0.26 0.29
CA ALA A 19 -13.60 -0.22 1.08
C ALA A 19 -12.28 0.26 0.46
N LEU A 20 -11.39 0.76 1.31
CA LEU A 20 -9.99 1.03 1.01
C LEU A 20 -9.15 0.09 1.87
N ILE A 21 -8.39 -0.79 1.23
CA ILE A 21 -7.55 -1.78 1.89
C ILE A 21 -6.10 -1.46 1.53
N ILE A 22 -5.28 -1.23 2.56
CA ILE A 22 -3.88 -0.86 2.42
C ILE A 22 -3.05 -1.82 3.26
N ASP A 23 -2.16 -2.55 2.61
CA ASP A 23 -1.23 -3.46 3.27
C ASP A 23 -0.06 -3.78 2.32
N TYR A 24 0.97 -4.45 2.81
CA TYR A 24 2.04 -4.95 1.97
C TYR A 24 1.71 -6.33 1.39
N GLY A 25 2.05 -6.51 0.11
CA GLY A 25 1.75 -7.71 -0.65
C GLY A 25 1.69 -7.44 -2.14
N GLU A 26 1.13 -8.39 -2.88
CA GLU A 26 1.10 -8.39 -4.34
C GLU A 26 -0.26 -8.87 -4.88
N GLU A 27 -0.55 -8.54 -6.14
CA GLU A 27 -1.74 -9.03 -6.84
C GLU A 27 -1.71 -10.55 -6.95
N GLU A 28 -0.57 -11.06 -7.42
CA GLU A 28 -0.24 -12.48 -7.45
C GLU A 28 0.36 -12.96 -6.13
N THR A 29 0.46 -14.27 -5.95
CA THR A 29 1.02 -14.85 -4.72
C THR A 29 2.48 -14.43 -4.50
N SER A 30 2.73 -13.62 -3.45
CA SER A 30 4.04 -13.45 -2.83
C SER A 30 4.02 -14.13 -1.45
N SER A 31 4.08 -15.46 -1.42
CA SER A 31 3.86 -16.23 -0.19
C SER A 31 5.06 -16.15 0.76
N THR A 32 5.17 -15.04 1.50
CA THR A 32 6.15 -14.89 2.58
C THR A 32 5.44 -14.69 3.92
N VAL A 33 5.47 -15.74 4.76
CA VAL A 33 5.18 -15.62 6.19
C VAL A 33 6.49 -15.30 6.91
N ARG A 34 6.50 -14.28 7.77
CA ARG A 34 7.70 -13.80 8.45
C ARG A 34 7.43 -13.68 9.95
N ALA A 35 8.43 -14.02 10.77
CA ALA A 35 8.45 -13.62 12.16
C ALA A 35 9.35 -12.40 12.33
N LEU A 36 8.80 -11.36 12.92
CA LEU A 36 9.41 -10.06 13.11
C LEU A 36 9.70 -9.86 14.60
N SER A 37 10.99 -9.73 14.95
CA SER A 37 11.40 -9.38 16.31
C SER A 37 11.51 -7.87 16.47
N GLY A 38 10.80 -7.31 17.47
CA GLY A 38 10.87 -5.89 17.80
C GLY A 38 12.15 -5.47 18.57
N LYS A 39 13.10 -6.39 18.80
CA LYS A 39 14.35 -6.05 19.49
C LYS A 39 15.20 -5.17 18.57
N ARG A 40 15.40 -3.91 18.98
CA ARG A 40 16.34 -2.99 18.31
C ARG A 40 17.71 -3.67 18.25
N SER A 41 18.27 -3.82 17.05
CA SER A 41 19.68 -4.14 16.91
C SER A 41 20.51 -3.02 17.56
N ASN A 42 21.67 -3.38 18.10
CA ASN A 42 22.60 -2.46 18.78
C ASN A 42 23.17 -1.36 17.85
N LEU A 43 22.72 -1.28 16.59
CA LEU A 43 23.13 -0.33 15.57
C LEU A 43 22.16 0.86 15.37
N GLY A 44 21.18 1.06 16.25
CA GLY A 44 20.43 2.32 16.31
C GLY A 44 19.48 2.60 15.15
N ARG A 45 19.25 1.65 14.24
CA ARG A 45 18.14 1.67 13.27
C ARG A 45 17.42 0.33 13.36
N GLY A 46 16.09 0.37 13.49
CA GLY A 46 15.25 -0.80 13.70
C GLY A 46 15.35 -1.78 12.55
N HIS A 47 16.30 -2.71 12.64
CA HIS A 47 16.34 -3.87 11.78
C HIS A 47 15.52 -4.96 12.45
N THR A 48 14.30 -5.13 11.94
CA THR A 48 13.48 -6.30 12.20
C THR A 48 14.19 -7.51 11.61
N GLU A 49 14.80 -8.33 12.46
CA GLU A 49 15.37 -9.59 12.00
C GLU A 49 14.21 -10.53 11.61
N CYS A 50 14.23 -11.05 10.39
CA CYS A 50 13.30 -12.10 9.97
C CYS A 50 13.79 -13.41 10.57
N LEU A 51 13.07 -13.89 11.58
CA LEU A 51 13.33 -15.17 12.23
C LEU A 51 12.49 -16.29 11.61
N PRO A 52 12.88 -17.56 11.76
CA PRO A 52 11.99 -18.69 11.52
C PRO A 52 10.72 -18.55 12.37
N VAL A 53 9.55 -18.83 11.79
CA VAL A 53 8.23 -18.65 12.43
C VAL A 53 8.06 -19.44 13.74
N ILE A 54 8.78 -20.55 13.87
CA ILE A 54 8.75 -21.41 15.06
C ILE A 54 9.64 -20.90 16.21
N THR A 55 10.37 -19.81 16.00
CA THR A 55 11.26 -19.24 17.02
C THR A 55 10.45 -18.47 18.06
N SER A 56 10.70 -18.74 19.35
CA SER A 56 10.11 -18.04 20.50
C SER A 56 8.61 -17.73 20.38
N PRO A 57 7.74 -18.75 20.39
CA PRO A 57 6.30 -18.58 20.26
C PRO A 57 5.74 -17.60 21.30
N GLY A 58 4.94 -16.63 20.84
CA GLY A 58 4.37 -15.58 21.69
C GLY A 58 5.30 -14.39 21.96
N GLU A 59 6.56 -14.43 21.52
CA GLU A 59 7.53 -13.33 21.70
C GLU A 59 7.84 -12.56 20.41
N VAL A 60 7.39 -13.07 19.26
CA VAL A 60 7.62 -12.47 17.94
C VAL A 60 6.29 -12.18 17.25
N ASP A 61 6.26 -11.12 16.43
CA ASP A 61 5.09 -10.82 15.61
C ASP A 61 5.13 -11.68 14.34
N ILE A 62 4.00 -12.32 14.00
CA ILE A 62 3.90 -13.17 12.81
C ILE A 62 3.06 -12.43 11.79
N THR A 63 3.66 -12.14 10.65
CA THR A 63 3.00 -11.41 9.58
C THR A 63 3.11 -12.15 8.25
N ALA A 64 2.24 -11.81 7.31
CA ALA A 64 2.22 -12.40 5.99
C ALA A 64 1.84 -11.35 4.95
N ASP A 65 2.46 -11.45 3.77
CA ASP A 65 2.10 -10.60 2.63
C ASP A 65 0.66 -10.88 2.19
N VAL A 66 -0.09 -9.82 1.88
CA VAL A 66 -1.48 -9.94 1.40
C VAL A 66 -1.50 -10.38 -0.06
N HIS A 67 -2.27 -11.43 -0.36
CA HIS A 67 -2.62 -11.78 -1.73
C HIS A 67 -3.85 -10.96 -2.18
N PHE A 68 -3.60 -9.88 -2.91
CA PHE A 68 -4.64 -8.94 -3.30
C PHE A 68 -5.59 -9.52 -4.35
N GLY A 69 -5.13 -10.34 -5.30
CA GLY A 69 -6.01 -11.03 -6.26
C GLY A 69 -7.09 -11.88 -5.57
N ALA A 70 -6.66 -12.78 -4.66
CA ALA A 70 -7.59 -13.62 -3.89
C ALA A 70 -8.53 -12.79 -2.99
N LEU A 71 -8.07 -11.66 -2.45
CA LEU A 71 -8.92 -10.76 -1.68
C LEU A 71 -9.96 -10.04 -2.55
N GLY A 72 -9.59 -9.65 -3.78
CA GLY A 72 -10.49 -9.07 -4.77
C GLY A 72 -11.60 -10.04 -5.16
N GLU A 73 -11.27 -11.31 -5.42
CA GLU A 73 -12.27 -12.37 -5.65
C GLU A 73 -13.20 -12.55 -4.45
N ALA A 74 -12.65 -12.50 -3.24
CA ALA A 74 -13.45 -12.64 -2.03
C ALA A 74 -14.46 -11.48 -1.87
N LEU A 75 -14.09 -10.26 -2.24
CA LEU A 75 -14.95 -9.06 -2.18
C LEU A 75 -16.11 -9.12 -3.18
N THR A 76 -15.97 -9.82 -4.30
CA THR A 76 -17.04 -9.95 -5.31
C THR A 76 -17.88 -11.21 -5.14
N TYR A 77 -17.33 -12.25 -4.49
CA TYR A 77 -17.94 -13.58 -4.38
C TYR A 77 -19.39 -13.60 -3.88
N ALA A 78 -19.72 -12.83 -2.84
CA ALA A 78 -21.02 -12.88 -2.16
C ALA A 78 -22.07 -11.90 -2.74
N SER A 79 -21.66 -11.07 -3.70
CA SER A 79 -22.39 -9.87 -4.12
C SER A 79 -23.17 -10.07 -5.42
N GLY A 80 -22.89 -11.14 -6.16
CA GLY A 80 -23.38 -11.33 -7.53
C GLY A 80 -22.56 -10.53 -8.57
N PRO A 81 -22.66 -10.89 -9.86
CA PRO A 81 -22.00 -10.13 -10.92
C PRO A 81 -22.45 -8.67 -10.89
N ASP A 82 -21.52 -7.76 -11.17
CA ASP A 82 -21.76 -6.31 -11.35
C ASP A 82 -22.27 -5.54 -10.11
N SER A 83 -22.30 -6.14 -8.92
CA SER A 83 -22.72 -5.42 -7.70
C SER A 83 -21.59 -4.67 -7.01
N VAL A 84 -20.38 -5.23 -7.03
CA VAL A 84 -19.17 -4.62 -6.47
C VAL A 84 -18.07 -4.69 -7.52
N SER A 85 -17.42 -3.56 -7.78
CA SER A 85 -16.25 -3.48 -8.64
C SER A 85 -14.99 -3.35 -7.80
N ILE A 86 -13.94 -4.06 -8.22
CA ILE A 86 -12.59 -3.89 -7.71
C ILE A 86 -11.85 -2.97 -8.67
N HIS A 87 -11.32 -1.88 -8.15
CA HIS A 87 -10.51 -0.95 -8.94
C HIS A 87 -9.08 -1.45 -9.05
N PRO A 88 -8.35 -1.07 -10.13
CA PRO A 88 -6.98 -1.54 -10.35
C PRO A 88 -6.10 -1.37 -9.11
N LEU A 89 -5.34 -2.41 -8.76
CA LEU A 89 -4.39 -2.33 -7.67
C LEU A 89 -3.37 -1.22 -7.96
N THR A 90 -3.06 -0.41 -6.96
CA THR A 90 -2.05 0.65 -7.06
C THR A 90 -1.10 0.63 -5.87
N THR A 91 -0.04 1.43 -5.92
CA THR A 91 0.91 1.55 -4.81
C THR A 91 0.48 2.65 -3.85
N GLN A 92 0.92 2.55 -2.59
CA GLN A 92 0.69 3.60 -1.60
C GLN A 92 1.24 4.95 -2.07
N ALA A 93 2.44 4.98 -2.67
CA ALA A 93 3.02 6.20 -3.20
C ALA A 93 2.12 6.88 -4.23
N TYR A 94 1.57 6.10 -5.17
CA TYR A 94 0.70 6.62 -6.21
C TYR A 94 -0.60 7.17 -5.61
N LEU A 95 -1.25 6.40 -4.74
CA LEU A 95 -2.49 6.83 -4.11
C LEU A 95 -2.30 8.12 -3.30
N LEU A 96 -1.27 8.17 -2.45
CA LEU A 96 -0.98 9.36 -1.65
C LEU A 96 -0.66 10.56 -2.55
N THR A 97 0.07 10.35 -3.64
CA THR A 97 0.37 11.44 -4.59
C THR A 97 -0.89 11.99 -5.27
N GLU A 98 -1.86 11.13 -5.59
CA GLU A 98 -3.14 11.57 -6.17
C GLU A 98 -4.08 12.24 -5.16
N LEU A 99 -3.99 11.85 -3.88
CA LEU A 99 -4.83 12.39 -2.81
C LEU A 99 -4.27 13.65 -2.15
N MET A 100 -2.95 13.84 -2.15
CA MET A 100 -2.27 14.95 -1.49
C MET A 100 -2.18 16.17 -2.41
N ASP A 101 -2.41 17.36 -1.84
CA ASP A 101 -2.27 18.66 -2.53
C ASP A 101 -0.83 18.87 -3.03
N THR A 102 -0.67 19.66 -4.11
CA THR A 102 0.60 19.91 -4.80
C THR A 102 1.70 20.42 -3.86
N LYS A 103 1.32 21.13 -2.80
CA LYS A 103 2.26 21.65 -1.80
C LYS A 103 3.06 20.54 -1.10
N ILE A 104 2.41 19.44 -0.71
CA ILE A 104 3.12 18.32 -0.03
C ILE A 104 4.06 17.61 -1.00
N LEU A 105 3.67 17.51 -2.27
CA LEU A 105 4.53 16.98 -3.33
C LEU A 105 5.73 17.88 -3.61
N ASP A 106 5.56 19.20 -3.53
CA ASP A 106 6.64 20.16 -3.69
C ASP A 106 7.64 20.07 -2.52
N TYR A 107 7.16 19.93 -1.28
CA TYR A 107 8.02 19.64 -0.11
C TYR A 107 8.83 18.34 -0.30
N MET A 108 8.19 17.26 -0.74
CA MET A 108 8.87 15.98 -1.01
C MET A 108 9.88 16.07 -2.17
N ARG A 109 9.62 16.90 -3.19
CA ARG A 109 10.55 17.15 -4.31
C ARG A 109 11.80 17.91 -3.87
N ILE A 110 11.64 18.92 -3.01
CA ILE A 110 12.75 19.69 -2.44
C ILE A 110 13.69 18.76 -1.65
N MET A 111 13.12 17.85 -0.84
CA MET A 111 13.89 16.85 -0.08
C MET A 111 14.67 15.88 -0.97
N ARG A 112 14.08 15.45 -2.10
CA ARG A 112 14.74 14.54 -3.06
C ARG A 112 15.99 15.14 -3.72
N GLN A 113 16.16 16.47 -3.66
CA GLN A 113 17.32 17.19 -4.19
C GLN A 113 18.48 17.33 -3.18
N GLY A 114 18.39 16.70 -2.00
CA GLY A 114 19.57 16.41 -1.16
C GLY A 114 19.98 17.49 -0.16
N TYR A 115 19.08 18.38 0.28
CA TYR A 115 19.35 19.32 1.36
C TYR A 115 18.86 18.75 2.70
N PHE A 116 19.75 18.12 3.47
CA PHE A 116 19.44 17.62 4.83
C PHE A 116 20.28 18.27 5.94
N GLU A 117 21.17 19.22 5.63
CA GLU A 117 21.91 19.97 6.66
C GLU A 117 21.22 21.30 6.97
N GLY A 118 20.70 21.44 8.20
CA GLY A 118 20.24 22.71 8.78
C GLY A 118 18.72 22.96 8.78
N MET A 119 17.89 21.92 8.63
CA MET A 119 16.44 22.10 8.51
C MET A 119 15.77 22.56 9.84
N PRO A 120 14.88 23.57 9.80
CA PRO A 120 14.04 23.96 10.94
C PRO A 120 13.16 22.82 11.44
N LYS A 121 12.76 22.85 12.71
CA LYS A 121 11.92 21.80 13.33
C LYS A 121 10.56 21.63 12.65
N GLU A 122 10.04 22.65 11.98
CA GLU A 122 8.79 22.57 11.21
C GLU A 122 8.89 21.59 10.01
N ASP A 123 10.11 21.18 9.62
CA ASP A 123 10.35 20.25 8.52
C ASP A 123 10.63 18.79 8.97
N GLU A 124 10.65 18.49 10.28
CA GLU A 124 10.75 17.11 10.80
C GLU A 124 9.58 16.24 10.34
N GLU A 125 8.38 16.81 10.19
CA GLU A 125 7.20 16.10 9.69
C GLU A 125 7.45 15.55 8.28
N VAL A 126 8.15 16.31 7.43
CA VAL A 126 8.47 15.91 6.05
C VAL A 126 9.42 14.71 6.01
N TYR A 127 10.38 14.63 6.95
CA TYR A 127 11.28 13.48 7.08
C TYR A 127 10.53 12.17 7.37
N HIS A 128 9.47 12.23 8.18
CA HIS A 128 8.65 11.06 8.51
C HIS A 128 7.70 10.64 7.37
N LEU A 129 7.35 11.57 6.48
CA LEU A 129 6.49 11.30 5.33
C LEU A 129 7.24 10.67 4.15
N ALA A 130 8.54 10.92 4.00
CA ALA A 130 9.33 10.44 2.86
C ALA A 130 9.24 8.90 2.66
N PRO A 131 9.38 8.05 3.69
CA PRO A 131 9.24 6.60 3.53
C PRO A 131 7.87 6.14 3.02
N LEU A 132 6.81 6.95 3.22
CA LEU A 132 5.44 6.60 2.78
C LEU A 132 5.27 6.60 1.26
N VAL A 133 6.15 7.32 0.54
CA VAL A 133 6.05 7.49 -0.93
C VAL A 133 7.29 7.01 -1.68
N GLU A 134 8.39 6.74 -1.00
CA GLU A 134 9.63 6.28 -1.62
C GLU A 134 9.57 4.82 -2.08
N SER A 135 10.18 4.53 -3.22
CA SER A 135 10.20 3.20 -3.84
C SER A 135 11.09 2.18 -3.12
N LYS A 136 12.01 2.63 -2.27
CA LYS A 136 12.79 1.77 -1.36
C LYS A 136 12.15 1.63 0.03
N GLY A 137 11.05 2.35 0.27
CA GLY A 137 10.29 2.35 1.52
C GLY A 137 8.90 1.74 1.35
N MET A 138 7.94 2.27 2.10
CA MET A 138 6.55 1.80 2.07
C MET A 138 5.85 2.14 0.75
N GLY A 139 6.33 3.14 0.03
CA GLY A 139 5.68 3.65 -1.18
C GLY A 139 5.43 2.62 -2.27
N SER A 140 6.32 1.64 -2.44
CA SER A 140 6.18 0.53 -3.40
C SER A 140 5.76 -0.79 -2.72
N LEU A 141 6.21 -1.02 -1.49
CA LEU A 141 5.94 -2.23 -0.73
C LEU A 141 4.44 -2.36 -0.41
N PHE A 142 3.80 -1.26 -0.01
CA PHE A 142 2.38 -1.23 0.28
C PHE A 142 1.57 -1.02 -0.99
N LYS A 143 0.50 -1.81 -1.11
CA LYS A 143 -0.49 -1.72 -2.16
C LYS A 143 -1.80 -1.19 -1.59
N CYS A 144 -2.57 -0.57 -2.46
CA CYS A 144 -3.90 -0.07 -2.13
C CYS A 144 -4.90 -0.69 -3.09
N MET A 145 -5.94 -1.30 -2.53
CA MET A 145 -7.10 -1.83 -3.25
C MET A 145 -8.34 -1.05 -2.85
N CYS A 146 -9.16 -0.68 -3.84
CA CYS A 146 -10.46 -0.08 -3.62
C CYS A 146 -11.57 -0.98 -4.16
N ALA A 147 -12.62 -1.17 -3.35
CA ALA A 147 -13.85 -1.82 -3.76
C ALA A 147 -15.05 -0.89 -3.51
N ALA A 148 -15.93 -0.76 -4.48
CA ALA A 148 -17.12 0.10 -4.42
C ALA A 148 -18.26 -0.50 -5.26
N PRO A 149 -19.52 -0.03 -5.12
CA PRO A 149 -20.60 -0.41 -5.99
C PRO A 149 -20.22 -0.10 -7.44
N ALA A 150 -20.51 -1.03 -8.36
CA ALA A 150 -20.12 -0.85 -9.77
C ALA A 150 -20.72 0.43 -10.40
N ALA A 151 -21.87 0.86 -9.89
CA ALA A 151 -22.56 2.07 -10.33
C ALA A 151 -21.84 3.39 -9.96
N TYR A 152 -20.87 3.39 -9.03
CA TYR A 152 -20.25 4.61 -8.49
C TYR A 152 -19.12 5.17 -9.37
N GLY A 153 -18.76 4.49 -10.46
CA GLY A 153 -17.71 4.95 -11.36
C GLY A 153 -16.33 4.93 -10.69
N GLN A 154 -15.51 5.95 -10.95
CA GLN A 154 -14.10 5.98 -10.53
C GLN A 154 -13.93 6.57 -9.11
N PRO A 155 -13.27 5.87 -8.17
CA PRO A 155 -13.01 6.37 -6.82
C PRO A 155 -12.01 7.53 -6.81
N VAL A 156 -12.14 8.39 -5.79
CA VAL A 156 -11.16 9.44 -5.50
C VAL A 156 -9.78 8.81 -5.28
N GLY A 157 -8.73 9.38 -5.89
CA GLY A 157 -7.36 8.87 -5.79
C GLY A 157 -7.01 7.75 -6.78
N TRP A 158 -8.00 7.23 -7.54
CA TRP A 158 -7.77 6.26 -8.60
C TRP A 158 -8.01 6.91 -9.95
N ARG A 159 -7.04 7.60 -10.55
CA ARG A 159 -7.16 8.06 -11.96
C ARG A 159 -6.77 6.93 -12.92
N TRP A 160 -7.39 6.88 -14.10
CA TRP A 160 -7.17 5.80 -15.08
C TRP A 160 -5.73 5.82 -15.62
N ARG A 161 -5.28 4.62 -15.99
CA ARG A 161 -3.92 4.09 -15.99
C ARG A 161 -3.09 4.47 -17.23
N ASP A 162 -2.99 5.73 -17.60
CA ASP A 162 -2.11 6.11 -18.72
C ASP A 162 -0.66 6.41 -18.28
N LYS A 163 -0.39 6.67 -16.99
CA LYS A 163 0.95 7.10 -16.54
C LYS A 163 1.86 6.04 -15.91
N LEU A 164 1.33 4.97 -15.30
CA LEU A 164 2.17 3.93 -14.68
C LEU A 164 2.96 3.13 -15.73
N MET A 165 2.34 2.84 -16.88
CA MET A 165 2.99 2.17 -18.01
C MET A 165 4.03 3.06 -18.70
N GLU A 166 3.87 4.39 -18.67
CA GLU A 166 4.88 5.33 -19.18
C GLU A 166 6.11 5.39 -18.27
N ILE A 167 5.92 5.42 -16.94
CA ILE A 167 7.04 5.50 -15.99
C ILE A 167 7.90 4.22 -16.04
N GLU A 168 7.28 3.04 -16.13
CA GLU A 168 8.02 1.78 -16.28
C GLU A 168 8.77 1.71 -17.61
N LYS A 169 8.13 2.10 -18.73
CA LYS A 169 8.80 2.18 -20.05
C LYS A 169 9.97 3.18 -20.06
N MET A 170 9.81 4.35 -19.45
CA MET A 170 10.88 5.36 -19.37
C MET A 170 12.05 4.92 -18.49
N SER A 171 11.82 4.06 -17.49
CA SER A 171 12.87 3.51 -16.63
C SER A 171 13.63 2.34 -17.26
N GLY A 172 12.99 1.60 -18.19
CA GLY A 172 13.62 0.51 -18.95
C GLY A 172 14.47 0.95 -20.14
N GLN A 173 14.30 2.19 -20.62
CA GLN A 173 15.05 2.74 -21.78
C GLN A 173 16.34 3.48 -21.41
N ARG A 174 16.73 3.52 -20.13
CA ARG A 174 18.07 3.95 -19.71
C ARG A 174 18.94 2.72 -19.42
N ARG A 175 19.40 2.06 -20.48
CA ARG A 175 20.59 1.21 -20.50
C ARG A 175 21.41 1.54 -21.72
#